data_AF-A0A926XHG2-F1
#
_entry.id   AF-A0A926XHG2-F1
#
_cell.length_a   1.000
_cell.length_b   1.000
_cell.length_c   1.000
_cell.angle_alpha   90.00
_cell.angle_beta   90.00
_cell.angle_gamma   90.00
#
_symmetry.space_group_name_H-M   'P 1'
#
loop_
_entity.id
_entity.type
_entity.pdbx_description
1 polymer ?
#
loop_
_entity_poly.entity_id
_entity_poly.type
_entity_poly.pdbx_seq_one_letter_code
_entity_poly.pdbx_strand_id
1 'polypeptide(L)'
;GIYSDHLRSHLAMLQDEPQLASALQQVVTADESVQLEAIAAYKLESMGLIQMDGNRASPSCQLYRLYFRSQLGEKKECQCHSKNTER
;
A
#
# COMPACT_ATOMS: atom_id res chain seq x y z
N GLY A 1 7.55 16.85 -11.01
CA GLY A 1 7.92 16.19 -12.28
C GLY A 1 6.70 15.50 -12.85
N ILE A 2 6.77 15.06 -14.11
CA ILE A 2 5.63 14.44 -14.84
C ILE A 2 5.00 13.25 -14.11
N TYR A 3 5.77 12.46 -13.36
CA TYR A 3 5.25 11.34 -12.55
C TYR A 3 4.63 11.76 -11.21
N SER A 4 5.03 12.92 -10.67
CA SER A 4 4.58 13.39 -9.35
C SER A 4 3.09 13.72 -9.34
N ASP A 5 2.59 14.27 -10.44
CA ASP A 5 1.18 14.66 -10.56
C ASP A 5 0.27 13.43 -10.69
N HIS A 6 0.67 12.49 -11.56
CA HIS A 6 0.02 11.19 -11.70
C HIS A 6 -0.07 10.46 -10.34
N LEU A 7 1.03 10.37 -9.59
CA LEU A 7 1.06 9.71 -8.29
C LEU A 7 0.14 10.39 -7.26
N ARG A 8 0.09 11.73 -7.26
CA ARG A 8 -0.81 12.49 -6.37
C ARG A 8 -2.28 12.28 -6.72
N SER A 9 -2.63 12.25 -8.00
CA SER A 9 -4.00 11.99 -8.42
C SER A 9 -4.47 10.59 -7.97
N HIS A 10 -3.60 9.59 -8.08
CA HIS A 10 -3.90 8.23 -7.58
C HIS A 10 -4.01 8.24 -6.05
N LEU A 11 -3.11 8.92 -5.36
CA LEU A 11 -3.16 9.04 -3.90
C LEU A 11 -4.43 9.75 -3.41
N ALA A 12 -4.92 10.76 -4.13
CA ALA A 12 -6.16 11.45 -3.79
C ALA A 12 -7.36 10.51 -3.95
N MET A 13 -7.41 9.73 -5.03
CA MET A 13 -8.46 8.71 -5.24
C MET A 13 -8.43 7.63 -4.14
N LEU A 14 -7.24 7.19 -3.74
CA LEU A 14 -7.08 6.21 -2.66
C LEU A 14 -7.53 6.77 -1.30
N GLN A 15 -7.33 8.06 -1.03
CA GLN A 15 -7.82 8.70 0.20
C GLN A 15 -9.34 8.76 0.25
N ASP A 16 -10.00 8.90 -0.89
CA ASP A 16 -11.46 8.87 -1.00
C ASP A 16 -12.01 7.45 -0.81
N GLU A 17 -11.27 6.43 -1.26
CA GLU A 17 -11.60 5.01 -1.11
C GLU A 17 -10.67 4.29 -0.08
N PRO A 18 -10.96 4.35 1.23
CA PRO A 18 -10.10 3.78 2.27
C PRO A 18 -9.90 2.27 2.16
N GLN A 19 -10.85 1.54 1.53
CA GLN A 19 -10.68 0.13 1.21
C GLN A 19 -9.52 -0.12 0.25
N LEU A 20 -9.41 0.69 -0.81
CA LEU A 20 -8.31 0.59 -1.76
C LEU A 20 -6.98 1.06 -1.15
N ALA A 21 -7.00 2.10 -0.32
CA ALA A 21 -5.81 2.56 0.39
C ALA A 21 -5.23 1.45 1.28
N SER A 22 -6.08 0.78 2.06
CA SER A 22 -5.68 -0.33 2.93
C SER A 22 -5.13 -1.50 2.13
N ALA A 23 -5.80 -1.89 1.04
CA ALA A 23 -5.34 -2.95 0.15
C ALA A 23 -3.97 -2.63 -0.47
N LEU A 24 -3.79 -1.41 -1.00
CA LEU A 24 -2.50 -0.99 -1.55
C LEU A 24 -1.43 -0.92 -0.47
N GLN A 25 -1.76 -0.44 0.73
CA GLN A 25 -0.85 -0.39 1.87
C GLN A 25 -0.31 -1.79 2.19
N GLN A 26 -1.15 -2.83 2.19
CA GLN A 26 -0.71 -4.21 2.41
C GLN A 26 0.29 -4.66 1.35
N VAL A 27 0.03 -4.34 0.07
CA VAL A 27 0.92 -4.71 -1.04
C VAL A 27 2.28 -4.00 -0.96
N VAL A 28 2.30 -2.71 -0.62
CA VAL A 28 3.56 -1.93 -0.61
C VAL A 28 4.37 -2.12 0.67
N THR A 29 3.74 -2.50 1.78
CA THR A 29 4.40 -2.79 3.05
C THR A 29 4.92 -4.23 3.14
N ALA A 30 4.25 -5.18 2.49
CA ALA A 30 4.73 -6.55 2.40
C ALA A 30 6.00 -6.64 1.55
N ASP A 31 6.86 -7.60 1.88
CA ASP A 31 8.01 -7.98 1.04
C ASP A 31 7.66 -8.97 -0.07
N GLU A 32 6.56 -9.69 0.11
CA GLU A 32 6.04 -10.65 -0.86
C GLU A 32 4.65 -10.25 -1.34
N SER A 33 4.22 -10.88 -2.43
CA SER A 33 2.87 -10.69 -2.98
C SER A 33 1.80 -11.16 -2.00
N VAL A 34 0.82 -10.30 -1.70
CA VAL A 34 -0.23 -10.52 -0.70
C VAL A 34 -1.56 -10.85 -1.35
N GLN A 35 -2.41 -11.62 -0.66
CA GLN A 35 -3.78 -11.82 -1.13
C GLN A 35 -4.62 -10.61 -0.75
N LEU A 36 -5.27 -10.04 -1.75
CA LEU A 36 -6.23 -8.94 -1.59
C LEU A 36 -7.64 -9.43 -1.90
N GLU A 37 -8.62 -8.67 -1.44
CA GLU A 37 -10.00 -8.87 -1.86
C GLU A 37 -10.12 -8.63 -3.37
N ALA A 38 -10.93 -9.44 -4.06
CA ALA A 38 -10.97 -9.49 -5.52
C ALA A 38 -11.37 -8.16 -6.17
N ILE A 39 -12.35 -7.45 -5.61
CA ILE A 39 -12.79 -6.14 -6.12
C ILE A 39 -11.68 -5.10 -5.93
N ALA A 40 -11.07 -5.06 -4.74
CA ALA A 40 -9.98 -4.14 -4.46
C ALA A 40 -8.75 -4.42 -5.34
N ALA A 41 -8.38 -5.69 -5.51
CA ALA A 41 -7.27 -6.11 -6.35
C ALA A 41 -7.49 -5.71 -7.81
N TYR A 42 -8.67 -6.03 -8.35
CA TYR A 42 -9.01 -5.71 -9.74
C TYR A 42 -9.03 -4.19 -10.01
N LYS A 43 -9.57 -3.40 -9.08
CA LYS A 43 -9.53 -1.93 -9.17
C LYS A 43 -8.09 -1.41 -9.18
N LEU A 44 -7.24 -1.85 -8.25
CA LEU A 44 -5.85 -1.42 -8.17
C LEU A 44 -5.02 -1.86 -9.38
N GLU A 45 -5.28 -3.04 -9.93
CA GLU A 45 -4.66 -3.55 -11.15
C GLU A 45 -5.10 -2.72 -12.37
N SER A 46 -6.38 -2.40 -12.49
CA SER A 46 -6.92 -1.55 -13.56
C SER A 46 -6.33 -0.13 -13.54
N MET A 47 -5.99 0.37 -12.35
CA MET A 47 -5.25 1.63 -12.18
C MET A 47 -3.73 1.51 -12.49
N GLY A 48 -3.22 0.30 -12.71
CA GLY A 48 -1.79 0.04 -12.94
C GLY A 48 -0.92 0.22 -11.68
N LEU A 49 -1.54 0.21 -10.49
CA LEU A 49 -0.82 0.38 -9.22
C LEU A 49 -0.17 -0.93 -8.74
N ILE A 50 -0.82 -2.06 -9.05
CA ILE A 50 -0.38 -3.40 -8.70
C ILE A 50 -0.40 -4.31 -9.93
N GLN A 51 0.19 -5.49 -9.80
CA GLN A 51 0.10 -6.61 -10.72
C GLN A 51 -0.42 -7.83 -9.96
N MET A 52 -1.34 -8.55 -10.58
CA MET A 52 -1.87 -9.81 -10.03
C MET A 52 -1.13 -11.00 -10.64
N ASP A 53 -0.61 -11.88 -9.78
CA ASP A 53 -0.09 -13.20 -10.13
C ASP A 53 -1.00 -14.24 -9.46
N GLY A 54 -1.94 -14.78 -10.24
CA GLY A 54 -3.01 -15.63 -9.72
C GLY A 54 -3.86 -14.90 -8.67
N ASN A 55 -3.80 -15.34 -7.41
CA ASN A 55 -4.53 -14.73 -6.29
C ASN A 55 -3.68 -13.76 -5.46
N ARG A 56 -2.47 -13.41 -5.92
CA ARG A 56 -1.53 -12.59 -5.16
C ARG A 56 -1.25 -11.28 -5.89
N ALA A 57 -1.31 -10.18 -5.14
CA ALA A 57 -1.04 -8.83 -5.60
C ALA A 57 0.39 -8.42 -5.25
N SER A 58 1.09 -7.85 -6.21
CA SER A 58 2.44 -7.29 -6.08
C SER A 58 2.47 -5.87 -6.63
N PRO A 59 3.35 -4.98 -6.13
CA PRO A 59 3.43 -3.61 -6.66
C PRO A 59 3.89 -3.62 -8.13
N SER A 60 3.30 -2.75 -8.96
CA SER A 60 3.62 -2.72 -10.41
C SER A 60 5.09 -2.32 -10.68
N CYS A 61 5.63 -1.45 -9.84
CA CYS A 61 7.02 -1.04 -9.91
C CYS A 61 7.55 -0.58 -8.54
N GLN A 62 8.88 -0.58 -8.38
CA GLN A 62 9.53 -0.19 -7.14
C GLN A 62 9.30 1.30 -6.80
N LEU A 63 9.17 2.17 -7.80
CA LEU A 63 8.85 3.59 -7.60
C LEU A 63 7.51 3.76 -6.87
N TYR A 64 6.48 3.05 -7.32
CA TYR A 64 5.15 3.09 -6.72
C TYR A 64 5.19 2.52 -5.30
N ARG A 65 5.89 1.39 -5.12
CA ARG A 65 6.11 0.81 -3.78
C ARG A 65 6.70 1.84 -2.83
N LEU A 66 7.80 2.50 -3.20
CA LEU A 66 8.48 3.49 -2.34
C LEU A 66 7.60 4.71 -2.05
N TYR A 67 6.95 5.26 -3.07
CA TYR A 67 6.09 6.43 -2.92
C TYR A 67 4.88 6.14 -2.02
N PHE A 68 4.08 5.13 -2.37
CA PHE A 68 2.88 4.79 -1.60
C PHE A 68 3.22 4.23 -0.23
N ARG A 69 4.34 3.53 -0.05
CA ARG A 69 4.81 3.12 1.28
C ARG A 69 5.15 4.32 2.16
N SER A 70 5.71 5.39 1.61
CA SER A 70 5.95 6.62 2.38
C SER A 70 4.65 7.34 2.73
N GLN A 71 3.70 7.39 1.79
CA GLN A 71 2.45 8.13 1.97
C GLN A 71 1.40 7.37 2.79
N LEU A 72 1.38 6.04 2.70
CA LEU A 72 0.42 5.16 3.39
C LEU A 72 1.04 4.45 4.61
N GLY A 73 2.37 4.41 4.73
CA GLY A 73 3.09 3.67 5.78
C GLY A 73 3.17 4.36 7.14
N GLU A 74 2.54 5.52 7.33
CA GLU A 74 2.52 6.24 8.61
C GLU A 74 1.44 5.71 9.58
N LYS A 75 1.50 4.40 9.88
CA LYS A 75 1.05 3.88 11.17
C LYS A 75 2.16 3.02 11.78
N LYS A 76 3.28 3.67 12.10
CA LYS A 76 4.08 3.23 13.24
C LYS A 76 3.39 3.71 14.50
N GLU A 77 2.43 2.94 15.00
CA GLU A 77 2.35 2.78 16.44
C GLU A 77 3.43 1.76 16.84
N CYS A 78 4.70 2.18 16.74
CA CYS A 78 5.71 1.62 17.63
C CYS A 78 5.53 2.32 18.97
N GLN A 79 4.47 1.98 19.70
CA GLN A 79 4.43 2.21 21.13
C GLN A 79 5.16 1.04 21.81
N CYS A 80 6.49 1.01 21.63
CA CYS A 80 7.38 0.35 22.57
C CYS A 80 7.88 1.39 23.56
N HIS A 81 6.95 1.93 24.36
CA HIS A 81 7.30 2.59 25.62
C HIS A 81 7.04 1.59 26.77
N SER A 82 8.14 1.00 27.27
CA SER A 82 8.45 0.78 28.71
C SER A 82 7.38 0.06 29.58
N LYS A 83 7.64 -1.01 30.34
CA LYS A 83 8.86 -1.53 30.99
C LYS A 83 8.64 -3.00 31.36
N ASN A 84 9.64 -3.84 31.12
CA ASN A 84 9.75 -5.12 31.82
C ASN A 84 11.05 -5.08 32.63
N THR A 85 10.94 -5.07 33.96
CA THR A 85 11.89 -5.76 34.84
C THR A 85 11.12 -6.11 36.10
N GLU A 86 10.88 -7.40 36.20
CA GLU A 86 10.26 -8.13 37.29
C GLU A 86 11.25 -8.31 38.46
N ARG A 87 10.71 -8.34 39.69
CA ARG A 87 11.30 -8.76 40.98
C ARG A 87 12.27 -7.84 41.70
#